data_AF-A0A290X063-F1
#
_entry.id   AF-A0A290X063-F1
#
_cell.length_a   1.000
_cell.length_b   1.000
_cell.length_c   1.000
_cell.angle_alpha   90.00
_cell.angle_beta   90.00
_cell.angle_gamma   90.00
#
_symmetry.space_group_name_H-M   'P 1'
#
loop_
_entity.id
_entity.type
_entity.pdbx_description
1 polymer ?
#
loop_
_entity_poly.entity_id
_entity_poly.type
_entity_poly.pdbx_seq_one_letter_code
_entity_poly.pdbx_strand_id
1 'polypeptide(L)' 'MTTGPSRATTIKRLAGLADVVGALLAAIEIMEPASQPEALETCATLASDIADSLDKLTRTSE' A
#
# COMPACT_ATOMS: atom_id res chain seq x y z
N MET A 1 -18.14 -15.83 16.14
CA MET A 1 -16.72 -15.66 16.49
C MET A 1 -15.95 -15.41 15.21
N THR A 2 -15.66 -14.16 14.89
CA THR A 2 -14.82 -13.82 13.74
C THR A 2 -13.37 -13.98 14.18
N THR A 3 -12.76 -15.12 13.88
CA THR A 3 -11.31 -15.27 13.99
C THR A 3 -10.66 -14.25 13.06
N GLY A 4 -10.09 -13.20 13.64
CA GLY A 4 -9.32 -12.20 12.89
C GLY A 4 -8.18 -12.86 12.10
N PRO A 5 -7.65 -12.19 11.06
CA PRO A 5 -6.53 -12.72 10.31
C PRO A 5 -5.36 -13.03 11.25
N SER A 6 -4.81 -14.24 11.14
CA SER A 6 -3.60 -14.61 11.88
C SER A 6 -2.49 -13.61 11.59
N ARG A 7 -1.64 -13.32 12.60
CA ARG A 7 -0.49 -12.41 12.48
C ARG A 7 0.38 -12.71 11.26
N ALA A 8 0.55 -13.99 10.90
CA ALA A 8 1.28 -14.40 9.70
C ALA A 8 0.60 -13.94 8.40
N THR A 9 -0.73 -13.98 8.34
CA THR A 9 -1.53 -13.48 7.21
C THR A 9 -1.42 -11.96 7.10
N THR A 10 -1.43 -11.24 8.23
CA THR A 10 -1.25 -9.79 8.25
C THR A 10 0.14 -9.40 7.76
N ILE A 11 1.21 -10.05 8.24
CA ILE A 11 2.58 -9.81 7.78
C ILE A 11 2.71 -10.09 6.28
N LYS A 12 2.12 -11.17 5.77
CA LYS A 12 2.17 -11.51 4.35
C LYS A 12 1.45 -10.48 3.47
N ARG A 13 0.33 -9.94 3.96
CA ARG A 13 -0.40 -8.84 3.28
C ARG A 13 0.41 -7.55 3.28
N LEU A 14 1.06 -7.21 4.39
CA LEU A 14 1.96 -6.05 4.49
C LEU A 14 3.15 -6.15 3.55
N ALA A 15 3.80 -7.32 3.48
CA ALA A 15 4.91 -7.55 2.56
C ALA A 15 4.50 -7.37 1.10
N GLY A 16 3.38 -7.99 0.70
CA GLY A 16 2.86 -7.82 -0.67
C GLY A 16 2.47 -6.38 -0.98
N LEU A 17 2.09 -5.60 0.02
CA LEU A 17 1.79 -4.18 -0.18
C LEU A 17 3.04 -3.34 -0.40
N ALA A 18 4.09 -3.61 0.38
CA ALA A 18 5.39 -2.97 0.20
C ALA A 18 5.96 -3.25 -1.20
N ASP A 19 5.79 -4.48 -1.71
CA ASP A 19 6.16 -4.84 -3.08
C ASP A 19 5.40 -4.00 -4.13
N VAL A 20 4.08 -3.80 -3.95
CA VAL A 20 3.26 -2.98 -4.84
C VAL A 20 3.69 -1.51 -4.81
N VAL A 21 3.95 -0.95 -3.63
CA VAL A 21 4.45 0.43 -3.49
C VAL A 21 5.83 0.58 -4.16
N GLY A 22 6.73 -0.39 -3.96
CA GLY A 22 8.03 -0.41 -4.62
C GLY A 22 7.93 -0.46 -6.15
N ALA A 23 7.01 -1.29 -6.68
CA ALA A 23 6.75 -1.36 -8.12
C ALA A 23 6.17 -0.05 -8.68
N LEU A 24 5.28 0.62 -7.95
CA LEU A 24 4.73 1.92 -8.33
C LEU A 24 5.82 3.00 -8.36
N LEU A 25 6.70 3.04 -7.36
CA LEU A 25 7.83 3.97 -7.33
C LEU A 25 8.82 3.73 -8.47
N ALA A 26 9.12 2.47 -8.78
CA ALA A 26 9.95 2.13 -9.93
C ALA A 26 9.28 2.51 -11.26
N ALA A 27 7.96 2.33 -11.39
CA ALA A 27 7.20 2.77 -12.56
C ALA A 27 7.21 4.30 -12.72
N ILE A 28 7.18 5.04 -11.61
CA ILE A 28 7.34 6.49 -11.57
C ILE A 28 8.72 6.92 -12.08
N GLU A 29 9.80 6.24 -11.67
CA GLU A 29 11.15 6.56 -12.18
C GLU A 29 11.29 6.31 -13.68
N ILE A 30 10.53 5.34 -14.23
CA ILE A 30 10.49 5.04 -15.66
C ILE A 30 9.60 6.03 -16.43
N MET A 31 8.49 6.48 -15.84
CA MET A 31 7.62 7.49 -16.43
C MET A 31 8.22 8.88 -16.20
N GLU A 32 8.82 9.44 -17.25
CA GLU A 32 9.36 10.80 -17.24
C GLU A 32 8.38 11.76 -16.53
N PRO A 33 8.75 12.36 -15.37
CA PRO A 33 7.81 13.01 -14.44
C PRO A 33 7.11 14.25 -15.02
N ALA A 34 7.52 14.71 -16.20
CA ALA A 34 6.85 15.76 -16.97
C ALA A 34 5.57 15.27 -17.67
N SER A 35 5.38 13.96 -17.86
CA SER A 35 4.30 13.45 -18.72
C SER A 35 2.97 13.20 -17.99
N GLN A 36 2.95 12.83 -16.71
CA GLN A 36 1.70 12.46 -16.01
C GLN A 36 1.73 12.73 -14.48
N PRO A 37 1.79 13.99 -14.03
CA PRO A 37 1.78 14.33 -12.60
C PRO A 37 0.51 13.86 -11.88
N GLU A 38 -0.65 13.84 -12.55
CA GLU A 38 -1.93 13.37 -11.99
C GLU A 38 -1.94 11.86 -11.71
N ALA A 39 -1.28 11.06 -12.56
CA ALA A 39 -1.15 9.61 -12.34
C ALA A 39 -0.30 9.32 -11.11
N LEU A 40 0.76 10.10 -10.93
CA LEU A 40 1.66 10.10 -9.78
C LEU A 40 0.93 10.44 -8.48
N GLU A 41 0.16 11.52 -8.49
CA GLU A 41 -0.67 11.96 -7.35
C GLU A 41 -1.74 10.92 -7.00
N THR A 42 -2.37 10.33 -8.00
CA THR A 42 -3.34 9.24 -7.82
C THR A 42 -2.68 8.02 -7.17
N CYS A 43 -1.49 7.63 -7.62
CA CYS A 43 -0.74 6.51 -7.04
C CYS A 43 -0.34 6.78 -5.59
N ALA A 44 0.11 8.01 -5.29
CA ALA A 44 0.47 8.42 -3.93
C ALA A 44 -0.75 8.44 -2.99
N THR A 45 -1.90 8.90 -3.48
CA THR A 45 -3.17 8.90 -2.73
C THR A 45 -3.62 7.47 -2.43
N LEU A 46 -3.63 6.59 -3.43
CA LEU A 46 -3.97 5.18 -3.26
C LEU A 46 -3.02 4.49 -2.28
N ALA A 47 -1.72 4.74 -2.37
CA ALA A 47 -0.75 4.20 -1.42
C ALA A 47 -1.03 4.66 0.02
N SER A 48 -1.42 5.94 0.20
CA SER A 48 -1.77 6.50 1.51
C SER A 48 -3.05 5.89 2.09
N ASP A 49 -4.11 5.74 1.29
CA ASP A 49 -5.38 5.13 1.73
C ASP A 49 -5.20 3.67 2.15
N ILE A 50 -4.36 2.95 1.42
CA ILE A 50 -4.02 1.57 1.74
C ILE A 50 -3.20 1.51 3.03
N ALA A 51 -2.23 2.39 3.21
CA ALA A 51 -1.45 2.46 4.45
C ALA A 51 -2.32 2.78 5.67
N ASP A 52 -3.27 3.72 5.54
CA ASP A 52 -4.23 4.07 6.60
C ASP A 52 -5.17 2.88 6.92
N SER A 53 -5.64 2.17 5.90
CA SER A 53 -6.45 0.97 6.07
C SER A 53 -5.69 -0.15 6.81
N LEU A 54 -4.38 -0.28 6.54
CA LEU A 54 -3.52 -1.24 7.22
C LEU A 54 -3.27 -0.85 8.68
N ASP A 55 -2.99 0.43 8.96
CA ASP A 55 -2.81 0.94 10.33
C ASP A 55 -4.07 0.66 11.18
N LYS A 56 -5.26 0.93 10.62
CA LYS A 56 -6.55 0.61 11.24
C LYS A 56 -6.69 -0.88 11.54
N LEU A 57 -6.36 -1.76 10.58
CA LEU A 57 -6.41 -3.21 10.78
C LEU A 57 -5.45 -3.69 11.87
N THR A 58 -4.26 -3.10 11.97
CA THR A 58 -3.30 -3.42 13.03
C THR A 58 -3.76 -2.94 14.41
N ARG A 59 -4.36 -1.73 14.53
CA ARG A 59 -4.87 -1.22 15.81
C ARG A 59 -6.13 -1.93 16.30
N THR A 60 -6.96 -2.45 15.40
CA THR A 60 -8.17 -3.20 15.78
C THR A 60 -7.83 -4.62 16.27
N SER A 61 -6.57 -5.05 16.15
CA SER A 61 -6.10 -6.36 16.61
C SER A 61 -5.48 -6.32 18.02
N GLU A 62 -5.47 -5.16 18.68
CA GLU A 62 -5.09 -4.98 20.11
C GLU A 62 -6.31 -5.05 21.04
#